data_AF-A0A350SSW8-F1
#
_entry.id   AF-A0A350SSW8-F1
#
_cell.length_a   1.000
_cell.length_b   1.000
_cell.length_c   1.000
_cell.angle_alpha   90.00
_cell.angle_beta   90.00
_cell.angle_gamma   90.00
#
_symmetry.space_group_name_H-M   'P 1'
#
loop_
_entity.id
_entity.type
_entity.pdbx_description
1 polymer ?
#
loop_
_entity_poly.entity_id
_entity_poly.type
_entity_poly.pdbx_seq_one_letter_code
_entity_poly.pdbx_strand_id
1 'polypeptide(L)'
;MGWCRPWPRRQRAAWPVGSGGKSCGGCWEACWAASAEPAPLPIPAFFSATHVGLLKALLYGLLALVVLVLIGAQFGGLSGHRPSDLGVTQGRLKPPSLTRNSVSSQADLYPDHPQRTHALLAPLPLRHGDAMTSLRTLATVLQTQPGITLVEQRPDYLYAQAQTRWLKFVDDLEFWFNPARGVIEVRSASRLGREDAGLNRRRMENIRAAYLRQ
;
A
#
# COMPACT_ATOMS: atom_id res chain seq x y z
N MET A 1 -19.49 38.08 -25.40
CA MET A 1 -20.12 38.08 -26.74
C MET A 1 -19.93 36.69 -27.34
N GLY A 2 -20.97 35.86 -27.29
CA GLY A 2 -20.98 34.50 -27.83
C GLY A 2 -22.40 34.20 -28.30
N TRP A 3 -22.57 34.05 -29.60
CA TRP A 3 -23.83 34.15 -30.31
C TRP A 3 -24.66 32.87 -30.19
N CYS A 4 -25.86 32.96 -29.60
CA CYS A 4 -26.90 31.94 -29.73
C CYS A 4 -27.45 31.97 -31.16
N ARG A 5 -27.36 30.84 -31.87
CA ARG A 5 -28.01 30.65 -33.17
C ARG A 5 -29.50 30.35 -32.96
N PRO A 6 -30.44 31.04 -33.65
CA PRO A 6 -31.85 30.74 -33.55
C PRO A 6 -32.24 29.53 -34.42
N TRP A 7 -33.14 28.72 -33.89
CA TRP A 7 -33.76 27.55 -34.52
C TRP A 7 -34.69 27.98 -35.68
N PRO A 8 -34.76 27.26 -36.82
CA PRO A 8 -35.65 27.66 -37.90
C PRO A 8 -37.11 27.33 -37.57
N ARG A 9 -37.97 28.35 -37.74
CA ARG A 9 -39.44 28.27 -37.68
C ARG A 9 -39.95 27.25 -38.70
N ARG A 10 -40.71 26.24 -38.26
CA ARG A 10 -41.57 25.44 -39.15
C ARG A 10 -42.63 26.35 -39.77
N GLN A 11 -42.64 26.40 -41.09
CA GLN A 11 -43.70 27.05 -41.86
C GLN A 11 -44.98 26.21 -41.73
N ARG A 12 -46.09 26.84 -41.36
CA ARG A 12 -47.42 26.24 -41.42
C ARG A 12 -47.88 26.27 -42.87
N ALA A 13 -48.06 25.10 -43.48
CA ALA A 13 -48.71 24.97 -44.77
C ALA A 13 -50.18 25.42 -44.66
N ALA A 14 -50.57 26.33 -45.55
CA ALA A 14 -51.95 26.76 -45.73
C ALA A 14 -52.75 25.67 -46.44
N TRP A 15 -53.96 25.37 -45.94
CA TRP A 15 -54.94 24.54 -46.64
C TRP A 15 -55.86 25.43 -47.47
N PRO A 16 -56.18 25.08 -48.73
CA PRO A 16 -57.21 25.79 -49.47
C PRO A 16 -58.60 25.34 -49.01
N VAL A 17 -59.49 26.31 -48.82
CA VAL A 17 -60.91 26.12 -48.59
C VAL A 17 -61.56 25.77 -49.93
N GLY A 18 -62.03 24.52 -50.06
CA GLY A 18 -62.79 24.04 -51.21
C GLY A 18 -64.16 23.54 -50.76
N SER A 19 -65.19 24.34 -51.03
CA SER A 19 -66.60 24.02 -50.87
C SER A 19 -67.06 23.04 -51.94
N GLY A 20 -67.64 21.91 -51.55
CA GLY A 20 -68.27 20.99 -52.50
C GLY A 20 -68.62 19.67 -51.85
N GLY A 21 -69.84 19.57 -51.33
CA GLY A 21 -70.34 18.34 -50.73
C GLY A 21 -70.45 17.22 -51.75
N LYS A 22 -69.84 16.07 -51.41
CA LYS A 22 -70.42 14.75 -51.65
C LYS A 22 -70.10 13.86 -50.46
N SER A 23 -71.17 13.32 -49.88
CA SER A 23 -71.13 12.22 -48.92
C SER A 23 -70.43 11.03 -49.57
N CYS A 24 -69.28 10.64 -49.03
CA CYS A 24 -68.73 9.30 -49.18
C CYS A 24 -68.43 8.80 -47.77
N GLY A 25 -69.36 8.00 -47.24
CA GLY A 25 -69.06 7.10 -46.14
C GLY A 25 -67.96 6.13 -46.58
N GLY A 26 -67.03 5.85 -45.67
CA GLY A 26 -65.96 4.87 -45.90
C GLY A 26 -64.62 5.49 -46.29
N CYS A 27 -64.01 6.28 -45.40
CA CYS A 27 -62.57 6.56 -45.46
C CYS A 27 -61.96 6.87 -44.09
N TRP A 28 -62.54 6.37 -42.99
CA TRP A 28 -61.91 6.46 -41.67
C TRP A 28 -61.03 5.25 -41.33
N GLU A 29 -61.20 4.12 -42.02
CA GLU A 29 -60.37 2.91 -41.81
C GLU A 29 -59.00 2.96 -42.51
N ALA A 30 -58.71 3.98 -43.33
CA ALA A 30 -57.51 4.01 -44.18
C ALA A 30 -56.42 5.02 -43.76
N CYS A 31 -56.55 5.71 -42.63
CA CYS A 31 -55.53 6.66 -42.15
C CYS A 31 -54.92 6.33 -40.79
N TRP A 32 -55.24 5.16 -40.22
CA TRP A 32 -54.57 4.60 -39.04
C TRP A 32 -53.46 3.60 -39.40
N ALA A 33 -53.21 3.37 -40.70
CA ALA A 33 -52.23 2.40 -41.19
C ALA A 33 -50.89 3.03 -41.65
N ALA A 34 -50.63 4.30 -41.34
CA ALA A 34 -49.43 5.01 -41.82
C ALA A 34 -48.64 5.74 -40.73
N SER A 35 -48.78 5.34 -39.47
CA SER A 35 -47.81 5.68 -38.42
C SER A 35 -46.79 4.55 -38.33
N ALA A 36 -45.89 4.47 -39.31
CA ALA A 36 -44.73 3.58 -39.19
C ALA A 36 -43.94 4.05 -37.96
N GLU A 37 -43.88 3.20 -36.92
CA GLU A 37 -43.00 3.41 -35.79
C GLU A 37 -41.57 3.63 -36.33
N PRO A 38 -40.85 4.70 -35.95
CA PRO A 38 -39.47 4.85 -36.37
C PRO A 38 -38.70 3.65 -35.81
N ALA A 39 -38.09 2.88 -36.72
CA ALA A 39 -37.27 1.74 -36.36
C ALA A 39 -36.28 2.15 -35.25
N PRO A 40 -36.12 1.35 -34.19
CA PRO A 40 -35.20 1.68 -33.11
C PRO A 40 -33.81 1.90 -33.71
N LEU A 41 -33.21 3.06 -33.40
CA LEU A 41 -31.82 3.32 -33.79
C LEU A 41 -30.95 2.17 -33.27
N PRO A 42 -30.04 1.61 -34.08
CA PRO A 42 -29.16 0.56 -33.61
C PRO A 42 -28.32 1.14 -32.46
N ILE A 43 -28.57 0.66 -31.24
CA ILE A 43 -27.66 0.90 -30.11
C ILE A 43 -26.32 0.31 -30.59
N PRO A 44 -25.26 1.12 -30.71
CA PRO A 44 -24.04 0.58 -31.25
C PRO A 44 -23.51 -0.44 -30.23
N ALA A 45 -23.39 -1.69 -30.67
CA ALA A 45 -22.97 -2.83 -29.87
C ALA A 45 -21.45 -2.74 -29.56
N PHE A 46 -21.02 -1.64 -28.94
CA PHE A 46 -19.62 -1.42 -28.56
C PHE A 46 -19.18 -2.23 -27.33
N PHE A 47 -20.07 -2.99 -26.70
CA PHE A 47 -19.73 -4.01 -25.72
C PHE A 47 -20.06 -5.41 -26.25
N SER A 48 -19.30 -5.88 -27.23
CA SER A 48 -19.37 -7.28 -27.66
C SER A 48 -18.91 -8.19 -26.52
N ALA A 49 -19.55 -9.36 -26.36
CA ALA A 49 -19.23 -10.37 -25.34
C ALA A 49 -17.73 -10.75 -25.28
N THR A 50 -16.99 -10.53 -26.37
CA THR A 50 -15.53 -10.69 -26.46
C THR A 50 -14.75 -9.76 -25.54
N HIS A 51 -15.19 -8.51 -25.34
CA HIS A 51 -14.54 -7.58 -24.41
C HIS A 51 -14.73 -8.02 -22.96
N VAL A 52 -15.92 -8.51 -22.60
CA VAL A 52 -16.19 -9.03 -21.25
C VAL A 52 -15.39 -10.31 -20.98
N GLY A 53 -15.25 -11.19 -21.97
CA GLY A 53 -14.41 -12.40 -21.87
C GLY A 53 -12.93 -12.08 -21.69
N LEU A 54 -12.39 -11.14 -22.47
CA LEU A 54 -11.01 -10.70 -22.35
C LEU A 54 -10.75 -10.01 -21.01
N LEU A 55 -11.64 -9.12 -20.55
CA LEU A 55 -11.52 -8.47 -19.24
C LEU A 55 -11.50 -9.49 -18.10
N LYS A 56 -12.34 -10.52 -18.16
CA LYS A 56 -12.33 -11.61 -17.17
C LYS A 56 -11.04 -12.41 -17.22
N ALA A 57 -10.55 -12.76 -18.41
CA ALA A 57 -9.29 -13.50 -18.56
C ALA A 57 -8.09 -12.71 -17.99
N LEU A 58 -8.02 -11.40 -18.27
CA LEU A 58 -6.99 -10.51 -17.71
C LEU A 58 -7.12 -10.40 -16.19
N LEU A 59 -8.34 -10.28 -15.65
CA LEU A 59 -8.59 -10.24 -14.22
C LEU A 59 -8.14 -11.53 -13.52
N TYR A 60 -8.52 -12.69 -14.06
CA TYR A 60 -8.11 -13.99 -13.49
C TYR A 60 -6.62 -14.25 -13.63
N GLY A 61 -6.01 -13.84 -14.75
CA GLY A 61 -4.56 -13.91 -14.95
C GLY A 61 -3.82 -13.05 -13.92
N LEU A 62 -4.28 -11.82 -13.67
CA LEU A 62 -3.72 -10.95 -12.64
C LEU A 62 -3.90 -11.55 -11.24
N LEU A 63 -5.08 -12.09 -10.93
CA LEU A 63 -5.34 -12.73 -9.64
C LEU A 63 -4.43 -13.96 -9.42
N ALA A 64 -4.28 -14.81 -10.44
CA ALA A 64 -3.40 -15.96 -10.38
C ALA A 64 -1.94 -15.53 -10.16
N LEU A 65 -1.48 -14.47 -10.85
CA LEU A 65 -0.16 -13.91 -10.64
C LEU A 65 0.06 -13.44 -9.20
N VAL A 66 -0.91 -12.71 -8.62
CA VAL A 66 -0.84 -12.26 -7.22
C VAL A 66 -0.75 -13.45 -6.27
N VAL A 67 -1.57 -14.49 -6.48
CA VAL A 67 -1.54 -15.70 -5.66
C VAL A 67 -0.19 -16.41 -5.77
N LEU A 68 0.38 -16.53 -6.97
CA LEU A 68 1.71 -17.13 -7.17
C LEU A 68 2.81 -16.34 -6.45
N VAL A 69 2.76 -15.01 -6.49
CA VAL A 69 3.70 -14.15 -5.75
C VAL A 69 3.58 -14.38 -4.25
N LEU A 70 2.35 -14.45 -3.72
CA LEU A 70 2.12 -14.73 -2.30
C LEU A 70 2.65 -16.11 -1.91
N ILE A 71 2.42 -17.14 -2.72
CA ILE A 71 2.97 -18.48 -2.49
C ILE A 71 4.50 -18.43 -2.46
N GLY A 72 5.14 -17.82 -3.47
CA GLY A 72 6.59 -17.69 -3.51
C GLY A 72 7.18 -16.93 -2.32
N ALA A 73 6.49 -15.89 -1.85
CA ALA A 73 6.86 -15.14 -0.65
C ALA A 73 6.78 -16.02 0.61
N GLN A 74 5.75 -16.86 0.74
CA GLN A 74 5.58 -17.78 1.87
C GLN A 74 6.70 -18.84 1.93
N PHE A 75 7.28 -19.21 0.79
CA PHE A 75 8.48 -20.08 0.71
C PHE A 75 9.81 -19.31 0.81
N GLY A 76 9.79 -18.05 1.27
CA GLY A 76 10.99 -17.28 1.60
C GLY A 76 11.62 -16.53 0.43
N GLY A 77 10.96 -16.45 -0.73
CA GLY A 77 11.47 -15.73 -1.91
C GLY A 77 11.74 -14.24 -1.68
N LEU A 78 11.23 -13.66 -0.61
CA LEU A 78 11.37 -12.23 -0.25
C LEU A 78 12.03 -12.01 1.14
N SER A 79 12.63 -13.04 1.74
CA SER A 79 13.24 -12.91 3.07
C SER A 79 14.58 -12.17 3.07
N GLY A 80 15.35 -12.28 1.97
CA GLY A 80 16.71 -11.75 1.88
C GLY A 80 17.73 -12.50 2.75
N HIS A 81 19.01 -12.25 2.49
CA HIS A 81 20.11 -12.85 3.24
C HIS A 81 20.40 -12.05 4.51
N ARG A 82 20.67 -12.75 5.62
CA ARG A 82 21.10 -12.11 6.86
C ARG A 82 22.46 -11.43 6.65
N PRO A 83 22.62 -10.15 7.00
CA PRO A 83 23.93 -9.49 6.96
C PRO A 83 24.92 -10.17 7.92
N SER A 84 26.17 -10.34 7.49
CA SER A 84 27.24 -10.96 8.28
C SER A 84 27.92 -10.01 9.26
N ASP A 85 27.60 -8.72 9.18
CA ASP A 85 28.20 -7.60 9.93
C ASP A 85 27.22 -7.00 10.97
N LEU A 86 26.28 -7.81 11.46
CA LEU A 86 25.42 -7.44 12.59
C LEU A 86 26.18 -7.53 13.92
N GLY A 87 25.69 -6.80 14.92
CA GLY A 87 26.30 -6.70 16.24
C GLY A 87 27.00 -5.38 16.47
N VAL A 88 27.77 -5.34 17.54
CA VAL A 88 28.45 -4.13 18.01
C VAL A 88 29.89 -4.16 17.56
N THR A 89 30.27 -3.20 16.73
CA THR A 89 31.65 -3.02 16.29
C THR A 89 32.13 -1.64 16.74
N GLN A 90 33.23 -1.59 17.49
CA GLN A 90 33.81 -0.33 18.00
C GLN A 90 32.80 0.55 18.76
N GLY A 91 31.93 -0.07 19.59
CA GLY A 91 30.91 0.65 20.36
C GLY A 91 29.79 1.25 19.51
N ARG A 92 29.55 0.72 18.32
CA ARG A 92 28.49 1.16 17.41
C ARG A 92 27.74 -0.03 16.83
N LEU A 93 26.44 0.16 16.63
CA LEU A 93 25.65 -0.69 15.75
C LEU A 93 25.99 -0.37 14.29
N LYS A 94 25.63 -1.30 13.40
CA LYS A 94 25.78 -1.10 11.96
C LYS A 94 25.15 0.24 11.51
N PRO A 95 25.76 1.00 10.58
CA PRO A 95 25.18 2.24 10.08
C PRO A 95 23.77 2.06 9.49
N PRO A 96 22.99 3.16 9.37
CA PRO A 96 21.77 3.16 8.55
C PRO A 96 22.04 2.66 7.13
N SER A 97 21.03 2.03 6.53
CA SER A 97 21.04 1.67 5.11
C SER A 97 21.05 2.93 4.23
N LEU A 98 21.68 2.85 3.05
CA LEU A 98 21.65 3.91 2.03
C LEU A 98 20.24 4.19 1.49
N THR A 99 19.30 3.26 1.71
CA THR A 99 17.91 3.34 1.28
C THR A 99 16.98 3.72 2.44
N ARG A 100 15.75 4.17 2.14
CA ARG A 100 14.73 4.57 3.14
C ARG A 100 14.05 3.36 3.80
N ASN A 101 14.85 2.40 4.25
CA ASN A 101 14.36 1.16 4.85
C ASN A 101 15.02 0.87 6.21
N SER A 102 15.56 1.88 6.88
CA SER A 102 16.23 1.70 8.16
C SER A 102 16.05 2.88 9.11
N VAL A 103 16.13 2.58 10.40
CA VAL A 103 16.17 3.53 11.51
C VAL A 103 17.24 3.14 12.52
N SER A 104 17.82 4.14 13.20
CA SER A 104 18.87 3.96 14.21
C SER A 104 18.92 5.13 15.18
N SER A 105 19.22 4.85 16.45
CA SER A 105 19.56 5.88 17.44
C SER A 105 20.97 6.46 17.31
N GLN A 106 21.77 5.87 16.42
CA GLN A 106 23.12 6.30 16.10
C GLN A 106 23.21 6.95 14.72
N ALA A 107 22.07 7.31 14.10
CA ALA A 107 22.05 7.94 12.79
C ALA A 107 22.89 9.23 12.75
N ASP A 108 22.87 10.03 13.82
CA ASP A 108 23.63 11.28 13.92
C ASP A 108 25.15 11.10 13.99
N LEU A 109 25.66 9.87 14.21
CA LEU A 109 27.09 9.57 14.11
C LEU A 109 27.60 9.61 12.66
N TYR A 110 26.70 9.73 11.68
CA TYR A 110 26.99 9.72 10.25
C TYR A 110 26.47 11.02 9.60
N PRO A 111 27.16 12.16 9.78
CA PRO A 111 26.66 13.47 9.34
C PRO A 111 26.43 13.56 7.83
N ASP A 112 27.25 12.88 7.02
CA ASP A 112 27.18 12.90 5.55
C ASP A 112 26.26 11.83 4.97
N HIS A 113 25.56 11.06 5.82
CA HIS A 113 24.72 9.96 5.37
C HIS A 113 23.41 10.49 4.75
N PRO A 114 23.03 10.09 3.52
CA PRO A 114 21.87 10.64 2.83
C PRO A 114 20.54 10.37 3.54
N GLN A 115 20.47 9.28 4.31
CA GLN A 115 19.28 8.91 5.10
C GLN A 115 19.34 9.36 6.56
N ARG A 116 20.32 10.16 6.99
CA ARG A 116 20.53 10.53 8.41
C ARG A 116 19.23 10.97 9.09
N THR A 117 18.58 11.99 8.55
CA THR A 117 17.33 12.56 9.08
C THR A 117 16.19 11.54 9.08
N HIS A 118 16.06 10.75 8.00
CA HIS A 118 15.02 9.73 7.91
C HIS A 118 15.27 8.54 8.84
N ALA A 119 16.52 8.20 9.12
CA ALA A 119 16.86 7.06 9.97
C ALA A 119 16.84 7.40 11.45
N LEU A 120 16.93 8.68 11.83
CA LEU A 120 17.05 9.07 13.23
C LEU A 120 15.87 8.59 14.09
N LEU A 121 16.19 7.95 15.20
CA LEU A 121 15.24 7.45 16.20
C LEU A 121 15.82 7.66 17.60
N ALA A 122 14.98 7.84 18.62
CA ALA A 122 15.50 7.94 19.98
C ALA A 122 16.01 6.57 20.51
N PRO A 123 17.06 6.54 21.35
CA PRO A 123 17.44 5.35 22.10
C PRO A 123 16.44 5.06 23.23
N LEU A 124 16.54 3.88 23.82
CA LEU A 124 15.74 3.46 24.97
C LEU A 124 16.45 3.82 26.28
N PRO A 125 15.77 4.44 27.26
CA PRO A 125 16.37 4.69 28.57
C PRO A 125 16.52 3.38 29.36
N LEU A 126 17.40 3.35 30.36
CA LEU A 126 17.46 2.24 31.30
C LEU A 126 16.35 2.32 32.35
N ARG A 127 15.77 1.18 32.67
CA ARG A 127 14.88 0.98 33.82
C ARG A 127 15.68 0.98 35.11
N HIS A 128 15.36 1.94 35.98
CA HIS A 128 16.00 2.10 37.30
C HIS A 128 17.54 2.16 37.23
N GLY A 129 18.11 2.59 36.10
CA GLY A 129 19.56 2.58 35.87
C GLY A 129 20.19 1.19 35.68
N ASP A 130 19.41 0.11 35.59
CA ASP A 130 19.91 -1.25 35.46
C ASP A 130 19.79 -1.79 34.03
N ALA A 131 20.94 -2.08 33.42
CA ALA A 131 21.02 -2.62 32.06
C ALA A 131 20.44 -4.03 31.96
N MET A 132 20.72 -4.89 32.94
CA MET A 132 20.31 -6.29 32.91
C MET A 132 18.78 -6.43 32.99
N THR A 133 18.13 -5.69 33.89
CA THR A 133 16.67 -5.64 33.98
C THR A 133 16.07 -5.03 32.72
N SER A 134 16.66 -3.94 32.21
CA SER A 134 16.20 -3.31 30.98
C SER A 134 16.19 -4.25 29.78
N LEU A 135 17.29 -4.98 29.54
CA LEU A 135 17.40 -5.92 28.43
C LEU A 135 16.50 -7.14 28.62
N ARG A 136 16.30 -7.63 29.85
CA ARG A 136 15.31 -8.70 30.12
C ARG A 136 13.89 -8.24 29.81
N THR A 137 13.48 -7.08 30.31
CA THR A 137 12.15 -6.51 30.01
C THR A 137 11.98 -6.31 28.50
N LEU A 138 13.00 -5.80 27.82
CA LEU A 138 12.96 -5.62 26.38
C LEU A 138 12.84 -6.95 25.63
N ALA A 139 13.59 -7.98 26.03
CA ALA A 139 13.47 -9.31 25.45
C ALA A 139 12.05 -9.88 25.59
N THR A 140 11.42 -9.72 26.77
CA THR A 140 10.01 -10.09 26.97
C THR A 140 9.10 -9.32 26.03
N VAL A 141 9.26 -8.00 25.92
CA VAL A 141 8.47 -7.17 24.99
C VAL A 141 8.61 -7.66 23.56
N LEU A 142 9.83 -7.95 23.09
CA LEU A 142 10.08 -8.45 21.74
C LEU A 142 9.39 -9.78 21.49
N GLN A 143 9.44 -10.71 22.45
CA GLN A 143 8.81 -12.04 22.33
C GLN A 143 7.27 -11.97 22.33
N THR A 144 6.66 -10.93 22.92
CA THR A 144 5.20 -10.75 22.87
C THR A 144 4.70 -10.14 21.56
N GLN A 145 5.58 -9.63 20.69
CA GLN A 145 5.17 -8.97 19.46
C GLN A 145 4.97 -9.98 18.32
N PRO A 146 3.83 -9.92 17.61
CA PRO A 146 3.56 -10.83 16.50
C PRO A 146 4.57 -10.63 15.36
N GLY A 147 5.14 -11.74 14.89
CA GLY A 147 6.11 -11.73 13.80
C GLY A 147 7.51 -11.28 14.21
N ILE A 148 7.82 -11.13 15.50
CA ILE A 148 9.18 -10.92 15.99
C ILE A 148 9.73 -12.24 16.55
N THR A 149 10.96 -12.58 16.20
CA THR A 149 11.69 -13.73 16.73
C THR A 149 12.99 -13.25 17.32
N LEU A 150 13.21 -13.49 18.62
CA LEU A 150 14.49 -13.23 19.28
C LEU A 150 15.49 -14.31 18.86
N VAL A 151 16.63 -13.91 18.31
CA VAL A 151 17.61 -14.82 17.69
C VAL A 151 18.88 -14.91 18.52
N GLU A 152 19.28 -13.81 19.14
CA GLU A 152 20.44 -13.77 20.01
C GLU A 152 20.16 -12.90 21.22
N GLN A 153 20.56 -13.39 22.39
CA GLN A 153 20.46 -12.70 23.65
C GLN A 153 21.80 -12.82 24.39
N ARG A 154 22.43 -11.68 24.60
CA ARG A 154 23.67 -11.50 25.35
C ARG A 154 23.43 -10.52 26.51
N PRO A 155 24.34 -10.47 27.50
CA PRO A 155 24.21 -9.55 28.64
C PRO A 155 24.08 -8.06 28.28
N ASP A 156 24.61 -7.66 27.12
CA ASP A 156 24.68 -6.28 26.65
C ASP A 156 23.97 -6.07 25.30
N TYR A 157 23.47 -7.13 24.66
CA TYR A 157 23.01 -7.08 23.28
C TYR A 157 21.86 -8.04 23.00
N LEU A 158 20.86 -7.59 22.25
CA LEU A 158 19.79 -8.42 21.71
C LEU A 158 19.73 -8.24 20.19
N TYR A 159 19.56 -9.36 19.49
CA TYR A 159 19.22 -9.38 18.08
C TYR A 159 17.94 -10.17 17.85
N ALA A 160 17.01 -9.55 17.12
CA ALA A 160 15.75 -10.14 16.74
C ALA A 160 15.47 -9.92 15.26
N GLN A 161 14.64 -10.78 14.68
CA GLN A 161 14.15 -10.66 13.32
C GLN A 161 12.66 -10.35 13.35
N ALA A 162 12.24 -9.31 12.64
CA ALA A 162 10.83 -9.03 12.42
C ALA A 162 10.43 -9.45 11.01
N GLN A 163 9.31 -10.15 10.88
CA GLN A 163 8.81 -10.66 9.62
C GLN A 163 7.41 -10.12 9.30
N THR A 164 7.22 -9.62 8.08
CA THR A 164 5.89 -9.19 7.60
C THR A 164 4.98 -10.40 7.33
N ARG A 165 3.67 -10.24 7.58
CA ARG A 165 2.71 -11.37 7.56
C ARG A 165 2.56 -12.04 6.19
N TRP A 166 2.39 -11.24 5.14
CA TRP A 166 2.01 -11.73 3.80
C TRP A 166 3.19 -11.94 2.87
N LEU A 167 4.12 -10.98 2.85
CA LEU A 167 5.26 -11.01 1.94
C LEU A 167 6.53 -11.54 2.60
N LYS A 168 6.51 -11.83 3.90
CA LYS A 168 7.62 -12.46 4.61
C LYS A 168 8.96 -11.71 4.55
N PHE A 169 8.95 -10.43 4.18
CA PHE A 169 10.11 -9.54 4.33
C PHE A 169 10.63 -9.60 5.76
N VAL A 170 11.94 -9.74 5.87
CA VAL A 170 12.64 -9.81 7.14
C VAL A 170 13.41 -8.52 7.38
N ASP A 171 13.21 -7.97 8.57
CA ASP A 171 13.91 -6.83 9.10
C ASP A 171 14.75 -7.26 10.30
N ASP A 172 16.00 -6.80 10.35
CA ASP A 172 16.93 -7.09 11.43
C ASP A 172 16.80 -5.99 12.50
N LEU A 173 16.52 -6.38 13.75
CA LEU A 173 16.39 -5.52 14.91
C LEU A 173 17.58 -5.74 15.86
N GLU A 174 18.27 -4.67 16.21
CA GLU A 174 19.43 -4.72 17.11
C GLU A 174 19.22 -3.76 18.28
N PHE A 175 19.55 -4.24 19.47
CA PHE A 175 19.47 -3.48 20.71
C PHE A 175 20.76 -3.67 21.48
N TRP A 176 21.44 -2.59 21.82
CA TRP A 176 22.72 -2.65 22.50
C TRP A 176 22.75 -1.71 23.70
N PHE A 177 23.09 -2.23 24.88
CA PHE A 177 23.39 -1.39 26.02
C PHE A 177 24.70 -0.64 25.80
N ASN A 178 24.61 0.68 25.66
CA ASN A 178 25.76 1.57 25.56
C ASN A 178 26.17 2.06 26.97
N PRO A 179 27.24 1.52 27.57
CA PRO A 179 27.64 1.87 28.93
C PRO A 179 28.11 3.32 29.04
N ALA A 180 28.65 3.92 27.97
CA ALA A 180 29.12 5.29 27.99
C ALA A 180 27.98 6.32 28.06
N ARG A 181 26.80 5.97 27.53
CA ARG A 181 25.63 6.85 27.50
C ARG A 181 24.54 6.46 28.50
N GLY A 182 24.62 5.27 29.10
CA GLY A 182 23.60 4.76 30.00
C GLY A 182 22.23 4.57 29.31
N VAL A 183 22.23 4.12 28.05
CA VAL A 183 21.01 3.89 27.25
C VAL A 183 21.13 2.59 26.46
N ILE A 184 20.01 2.09 25.96
CA ILE A 184 19.96 1.04 24.96
C ILE A 184 19.85 1.70 23.58
N GLU A 185 20.92 1.59 22.79
CA GLU A 185 20.94 1.96 21.39
C GLU A 185 20.09 0.99 20.59
N VAL A 186 19.39 1.50 19.58
CA VAL A 186 18.45 0.72 18.78
C VAL A 186 18.74 0.88 17.31
N ARG A 187 18.50 -0.18 16.55
CA ARG A 187 18.53 -0.17 15.09
C ARG A 187 17.50 -1.14 14.52
N SER A 188 16.90 -0.76 13.40
CA SER A 188 16.06 -1.65 12.58
C SER A 188 16.33 -1.40 11.11
N ALA A 189 16.53 -2.45 10.32
CA ALA A 189 16.69 -2.32 8.87
C ALA A 189 16.16 -3.54 8.11
N SER A 190 15.53 -3.29 6.96
CA SER A 190 15.07 -4.34 6.06
C SER A 190 16.22 -4.95 5.27
N ARG A 191 16.19 -6.28 5.07
CA ARG A 191 17.19 -7.00 4.24
C ARG A 191 17.04 -6.72 2.75
N LEU A 192 15.80 -6.45 2.31
CA LEU A 192 15.45 -6.19 0.93
C LEU A 192 14.59 -4.92 0.83
N GLY A 193 14.54 -4.36 -0.38
CA GLY A 193 13.73 -3.18 -0.70
C GLY A 193 14.48 -1.86 -0.52
N ARG A 194 14.05 -0.84 -1.28
CA ARG A 194 14.61 0.52 -1.21
C ARG A 194 13.84 1.43 -0.25
N GLU A 195 12.65 1.01 0.15
CA GLU A 195 11.76 1.77 1.01
C GLU A 195 10.88 0.78 1.76
N ASP A 196 10.61 1.06 3.02
CA ASP A 196 9.78 0.23 3.90
C ASP A 196 8.44 0.90 4.25
N ALA A 197 8.10 2.01 3.58
CA ALA A 197 6.94 2.85 3.90
C ALA A 197 6.83 3.24 5.40
N GLY A 198 7.97 3.34 6.08
CA GLY A 198 8.07 3.65 7.51
C GLY A 198 7.73 2.48 8.44
N LEU A 199 7.68 1.23 7.94
CA LEU A 199 7.39 0.06 8.76
C LEU A 199 8.40 -0.13 9.90
N ASN A 200 9.70 0.03 9.64
CA ASN A 200 10.73 -0.12 10.68
C ASN A 200 10.58 0.94 11.76
N ARG A 201 10.30 2.19 11.38
CA ARG A 201 10.02 3.27 12.34
C ARG A 201 8.80 2.94 13.20
N ARG A 202 7.65 2.62 12.58
CA ARG A 202 6.41 2.30 13.30
C ARG A 202 6.61 1.13 14.25
N ARG A 203 7.30 0.07 13.81
CA ARG A 203 7.60 -1.09 14.65
C ARG A 203 8.47 -0.72 15.82
N MET A 204 9.57 0.01 15.59
CA MET A 204 10.48 0.36 16.66
C MET A 204 9.82 1.30 17.67
N GLU A 205 9.00 2.25 17.24
CA GLU A 205 8.21 3.09 18.17
C GLU A 205 7.18 2.27 18.95
N ASN A 206 6.54 1.27 18.35
CA ASN A 206 5.65 0.36 19.08
C ASN A 206 6.40 -0.46 20.14
N ILE A 207 7.59 -0.97 19.81
CA ILE A 207 8.48 -1.67 20.76
C ILE A 207 8.87 -0.71 21.88
N ARG A 208 9.28 0.52 21.54
CA ARG A 208 9.65 1.55 22.52
C ARG A 208 8.49 1.87 23.46
N ALA A 209 7.30 2.10 22.92
CA ALA A 209 6.11 2.37 23.72
C ALA A 209 5.73 1.19 24.62
N ALA A 210 5.81 -0.05 24.12
CA ALA A 210 5.55 -1.24 24.93
C ALA A 210 6.58 -1.41 26.04
N TYR A 211 7.86 -1.18 25.75
CA TYR A 211 8.94 -1.22 26.74
C TYR A 211 8.75 -0.16 27.84
N LEU A 212 8.35 1.06 27.48
CA LEU A 212 8.16 2.16 28.44
C LEU A 212 6.93 1.97 29.34
N ARG A 213 5.97 1.11 28.97
CA ARG A 213 4.76 0.82 29.76
C ARG A 213 4.92 -0.27 30.82
N GLN A 214 5.96 -1.10 30.73
CA GLN A 214 6.26 -2.13 31.73
C GLN A 214 6.68 -1.52 33.08
#